data_AF-A0A529L5N4-F1
#
_entry.id   AF-A0A529L5N4-F1
#
_cell.length_a   1.000
_cell.length_b   1.000
_cell.length_c   1.000
_cell.angle_alpha   90.00
_cell.angle_beta   90.00
_cell.angle_gamma   90.00
#
_symmetry.space_group_name_H-M   'P 1'
#
loop_
_entity.id
_entity.type
_entity.pdbx_description
1 polymer ?
#
loop_
_entity_poly.entity_id
_entity_poly.type
_entity_poly.pdbx_seq_one_letter_code
_entity_poly.pdbx_strand_id
1 'polypeptide(L)'
;VYHNLGIVNGILNVEAIRIAQEKFGHRTLTGDEVRWGFEHLKLDPAKVEALGAKDLFHSINVSWDNHEGEGYVTFQQWDGKKWNVVSDWIAPDWALLRPIIEKSSEAHLICENQERRDARQ
;
A
#
# COMPACT_ATOMS: atom_id res chain seq x y z
N VAL A 1 -9.13 11.03 12.09
CA VAL A 1 -7.91 10.77 11.30
C VAL A 1 -7.12 9.57 11.84
N TYR A 2 -6.55 9.61 13.05
CA TYR A 2 -5.69 8.51 13.56
C TYR A 2 -6.37 7.15 13.75
N HIS A 3 -7.65 7.10 14.08
CA HIS A 3 -8.40 5.85 14.21
C HIS A 3 -8.42 5.04 12.90
N ASN A 4 -8.86 5.69 11.81
CA ASN A 4 -8.93 5.06 10.48
C ASN A 4 -7.53 4.64 10.01
N LEU A 5 -6.52 5.47 10.22
CA LEU A 5 -5.14 5.14 9.87
C LEU A 5 -4.65 3.89 10.62
N GLY A 6 -4.96 3.78 11.92
CA GLY A 6 -4.61 2.60 12.72
C GLY A 6 -5.29 1.33 12.21
N ILE A 7 -6.55 1.41 11.83
CA ILE A 7 -7.29 0.26 11.26
C ILE A 7 -6.69 -0.16 9.92
N VAL A 8 -6.46 0.78 8.99
CA VAL A 8 -5.85 0.46 7.69
C VAL A 8 -4.49 -0.17 7.88
N ASN A 9 -3.64 0.38 8.75
CA ASN A 9 -2.32 -0.19 9.03
C ASN A 9 -2.41 -1.61 9.59
N GLY A 10 -3.37 -1.86 10.49
CA GLY A 10 -3.65 -3.20 11.01
C GLY A 10 -4.03 -4.20 9.90
N ILE A 11 -4.93 -3.79 8.99
CA ILE A 11 -5.33 -4.60 7.82
C ILE A 11 -4.12 -4.93 6.95
N LEU A 12 -3.31 -3.93 6.60
CA LEU A 12 -2.14 -4.10 5.72
C LEU A 12 -1.15 -5.11 6.30
N ASN A 13 -0.79 -4.97 7.57
CA ASN A 13 0.18 -5.87 8.22
C ASN A 13 -0.36 -7.30 8.33
N VAL A 14 -1.61 -7.48 8.75
CA VAL A 14 -2.20 -8.81 8.92
C VAL A 14 -2.35 -9.51 7.58
N GLU A 15 -2.80 -8.82 6.54
CA GLU A 15 -2.98 -9.45 5.22
C GLU A 15 -1.64 -9.73 4.53
N ALA A 16 -0.63 -8.87 4.68
CA ALA A 16 0.73 -9.16 4.19
C ALA A 16 1.32 -10.42 4.86
N ILE A 17 1.19 -10.53 6.20
CA ILE A 17 1.63 -11.72 6.94
C ILE A 17 0.84 -12.95 6.51
N ARG A 18 -0.49 -12.84 6.34
CA ARG A 18 -1.33 -13.94 5.86
C ARG A 18 -0.84 -14.45 4.51
N ILE A 19 -0.63 -13.56 3.54
CA ILE A 19 -0.13 -13.90 2.20
C ILE A 19 1.24 -14.59 2.27
N ALA A 20 2.14 -14.09 3.12
CA ALA A 20 3.43 -14.73 3.32
C ALA A 20 3.30 -16.11 4.00
N GLN A 21 2.40 -16.28 4.97
CA GLN A 21 2.15 -17.58 5.60
C GLN A 21 1.58 -18.60 4.63
N GLU A 22 0.72 -18.20 3.69
CA GLU A 22 0.22 -19.10 2.64
C GLU A 22 1.37 -19.62 1.74
N LYS A 23 2.43 -18.82 1.53
CA LYS A 23 3.59 -19.23 0.73
C LYS A 23 4.65 -20.00 1.53
N PHE A 24 4.99 -19.55 2.72
CA PHE A 24 6.15 -20.03 3.50
C PHE A 24 5.76 -20.92 4.69
N GLY A 25 4.46 -21.11 4.93
CA GLY A 25 3.87 -21.93 5.98
C GLY A 25 3.38 -21.12 7.20
N HIS A 26 2.42 -21.70 7.93
CA HIS A 26 1.86 -21.13 9.15
C HIS A 26 2.81 -21.28 10.35
N ARG A 27 3.90 -20.50 10.33
CA ARG A 27 4.90 -20.40 11.40
C ARG A 27 5.31 -18.95 11.59
N THR A 28 6.22 -18.70 12.53
CA THR A 28 6.93 -17.42 12.61
C THR A 28 7.70 -17.20 11.30
N LEU A 29 7.51 -16.02 10.71
CA LEU A 29 8.14 -15.61 9.47
C LEU A 29 9.38 -14.74 9.73
N THR A 30 10.33 -14.74 8.79
CA THR A 30 11.46 -13.81 8.77
C THR A 30 11.05 -12.45 8.21
N GLY A 31 11.90 -11.43 8.37
CA GLY A 31 11.67 -10.11 7.77
C GLY A 31 11.57 -10.15 6.25
N ASP A 32 12.38 -10.97 5.58
CA ASP A 32 12.32 -11.14 4.12
C ASP A 32 11.02 -11.82 3.66
N GLU A 33 10.53 -12.80 4.42
CA GLU A 33 9.25 -13.46 4.13
C GLU A 33 8.07 -12.50 4.29
N VAL A 34 8.11 -11.63 5.32
CA VAL A 34 7.10 -10.58 5.51
C VAL A 34 7.20 -9.51 4.43
N ARG A 35 8.40 -9.07 4.05
CA ARG A 35 8.61 -8.17 2.89
C ARG A 35 8.00 -8.77 1.64
N TRP A 36 8.26 -10.04 1.36
CA TRP A 36 7.66 -10.74 0.23
C TRP A 36 6.14 -10.71 0.28
N GLY A 37 5.54 -10.91 1.46
CA GLY A 37 4.10 -10.76 1.67
C GLY A 37 3.55 -9.37 1.33
N PHE A 38 4.25 -8.31 1.72
CA PHE A 38 3.90 -6.94 1.32
C PHE A 38 4.03 -6.73 -0.19
N GLU A 39 5.12 -7.19 -0.80
CA GLU A 39 5.38 -7.10 -2.25
C GLU A 39 4.38 -7.93 -3.09
N HIS A 40 3.51 -8.72 -2.45
CA HIS A 40 2.44 -9.50 -3.08
C HIS A 40 1.06 -9.17 -2.50
N LEU A 41 0.95 -8.08 -1.74
CA LEU A 41 -0.30 -7.65 -1.14
C LEU A 41 -1.30 -7.28 -2.24
N LYS A 42 -2.46 -7.94 -2.22
CA LYS A 42 -3.55 -7.68 -3.17
C LYS A 42 -4.86 -7.42 -2.46
N LEU A 43 -5.18 -6.14 -2.25
CA LEU A 43 -6.43 -5.70 -1.66
C LEU A 43 -7.25 -4.96 -2.73
N ASP A 44 -7.95 -5.73 -3.56
CA ASP A 44 -8.95 -5.20 -4.50
C ASP A 44 -10.25 -4.81 -3.76
N PRO A 45 -11.16 -4.04 -4.40
CA PRO A 45 -12.38 -3.59 -3.73
C PRO A 45 -13.25 -4.73 -3.16
N ALA A 46 -13.26 -5.91 -3.79
CA ALA A 46 -14.04 -7.05 -3.31
C ALA A 46 -13.42 -7.64 -2.03
N LYS A 47 -12.09 -7.74 -1.97
CA LYS A 47 -11.36 -8.15 -0.78
C LYS A 47 -11.50 -7.13 0.35
N VAL A 48 -11.45 -5.84 0.03
CA VAL A 48 -11.67 -4.74 1.00
C VAL A 48 -13.07 -4.82 1.60
N GLU A 49 -14.10 -5.06 0.79
CA GLU A 49 -15.46 -5.26 1.26
C GLU A 49 -15.59 -6.51 2.14
N ALA A 50 -14.98 -7.64 1.74
CA ALA A 50 -14.97 -8.88 2.53
C ALA A 50 -14.26 -8.73 3.90
N LEU A 51 -13.30 -7.81 4.01
CA LEU A 51 -12.64 -7.45 5.27
C LEU A 51 -13.47 -6.48 6.14
N GLY A 52 -14.63 -6.03 5.66
CA GLY A 52 -15.46 -5.04 6.34
C GLY A 52 -14.89 -3.62 6.30
N ALA A 53 -13.96 -3.35 5.38
CA ALA A 53 -13.27 -2.08 5.24
C ALA A 53 -13.77 -1.24 4.06
N LYS A 54 -14.99 -1.51 3.60
CA LYS A 54 -15.65 -0.73 2.56
C LYS A 54 -15.66 0.75 2.93
N ASP A 55 -15.38 1.61 1.96
CA ASP A 55 -15.29 3.08 2.09
C ASP A 55 -14.17 3.61 3.00
N LEU A 56 -13.38 2.72 3.64
CA LEU A 56 -12.21 3.12 4.43
C LEU A 56 -11.00 3.43 3.55
N PHE A 57 -10.78 2.61 2.52
CA PHE A 57 -9.82 2.81 1.42
C PHE A 57 -10.34 2.10 0.16
N HIS A 58 -9.85 2.49 -1.01
CA HIS A 58 -10.32 1.94 -2.28
C HIS A 58 -9.72 0.56 -2.59
N SER A 59 -8.40 0.56 -2.82
CA SER A 59 -7.61 -0.62 -3.16
C SER A 59 -6.15 -0.32 -2.80
N ILE A 60 -5.43 -1.37 -2.41
CA ILE A 60 -3.99 -1.30 -2.17
C ILE A 60 -3.38 -2.58 -2.73
N ASN A 61 -2.80 -2.49 -3.92
CA ASN A 61 -2.05 -3.58 -4.53
C ASN A 61 -0.57 -3.21 -4.63
N VAL A 62 0.28 -3.90 -3.87
CA VAL A 62 1.71 -3.59 -3.79
C VAL A 62 2.50 -4.61 -4.61
N SER A 63 3.56 -4.13 -5.26
CA SER A 63 4.54 -4.93 -6.00
C SER A 63 5.96 -4.53 -5.61
N TRP A 64 6.96 -5.33 -5.96
CA TRP A 64 8.38 -5.06 -5.69
C TRP A 64 8.88 -3.70 -6.25
N ASP A 65 8.24 -3.17 -7.31
CA ASP A 65 8.54 -1.89 -7.97
C ASP A 65 7.52 -0.78 -7.63
N ASN A 66 6.51 -1.10 -6.83
CA ASN A 66 5.52 -0.14 -6.35
C ASN A 66 5.08 -0.46 -4.92
N HIS A 67 5.78 0.14 -3.94
CA HIS A 67 5.50 -0.01 -2.50
C HIS A 67 4.32 0.85 -1.99
N GLU A 68 3.69 1.65 -2.86
CA GLU A 68 2.52 2.48 -2.51
C GLU A 68 1.19 1.81 -2.92
N GLY A 69 1.18 1.18 -4.09
CA GLY A 69 -0.02 0.70 -4.76
C GLY A 69 -0.63 1.74 -5.70
N GLU A 70 -1.95 1.82 -5.81
CA GLU A 70 -2.59 2.69 -6.79
C GLU A 70 -2.76 4.15 -6.36
N GLY A 71 -2.68 4.42 -5.05
CA GLY A 71 -2.65 5.79 -4.51
C GLY A 71 -3.98 6.56 -4.56
N TYR A 72 -5.13 5.89 -4.62
CA TYR A 72 -6.44 6.55 -4.64
C TYR A 72 -6.72 7.33 -3.35
N VAL A 73 -7.28 8.53 -3.51
CA VAL A 73 -7.66 9.40 -2.39
C VAL A 73 -9.09 9.92 -2.51
N THR A 74 -9.65 10.39 -1.38
CA THR A 74 -10.90 11.15 -1.35
C THR A 74 -10.69 12.50 -0.68
N PHE A 75 -11.49 13.48 -1.06
CA PHE A 75 -11.53 14.78 -0.39
C PHE A 75 -12.63 14.79 0.66
N GLN A 76 -12.29 15.32 1.83
CA GLN A 76 -13.21 15.49 2.94
C GLN A 76 -13.33 16.95 3.32
N GLN A 77 -14.55 17.39 3.62
CA GLN A 77 -14.85 18.75 4.06
C GLN A 77 -15.46 18.72 5.47
N TRP A 78 -14.99 19.61 6.33
CA TRP A 78 -15.54 19.84 7.66
C TRP A 78 -16.76 20.76 7.57
N ASP A 79 -17.90 20.33 8.12
CA ASP A 79 -19.15 21.11 8.11
C ASP A 79 -19.41 21.90 9.42
N GLY A 80 -18.46 21.88 10.36
CA GLY A 80 -18.62 22.44 11.71
C GLY A 80 -18.94 21.39 12.78
N LYS A 81 -19.34 20.17 12.41
CA LYS A 81 -19.71 19.08 13.33
C LYS A 81 -19.07 17.74 12.97
N LYS A 82 -18.88 17.45 11.68
CA LYS A 82 -18.28 16.21 11.18
C LYS A 82 -17.51 16.43 9.88
N TRP A 83 -16.65 15.47 9.57
CA TRP A 83 -16.03 15.36 8.25
C TRP A 83 -16.98 14.62 7.32
N ASN A 84 -17.20 15.15 6.12
CA ASN A 84 -17.99 14.53 5.07
C ASN A 84 -17.10 14.28 3.86
N VAL A 85 -17.20 13.11 3.25
CA VAL A 85 -16.58 12.83 1.94
C VAL A 85 -17.37 13.60 0.88
N VAL A 86 -16.66 14.39 0.06
CA VAL A 86 -17.26 15.30 -0.94
C VAL A 86 -16.76 15.05 -2.36
N SER A 87 -16.05 13.94 -2.57
CA SER A 87 -15.57 13.50 -3.89
C SER A 87 -15.74 12.01 -4.05
N ASP A 88 -15.70 11.56 -5.30
CA ASP A 88 -15.38 10.16 -5.61
C ASP A 88 -13.91 9.86 -5.30
N TRP A 89 -13.50 8.60 -5.49
CA TRP A 89 -12.10 8.20 -5.45
C TRP A 89 -11.33 8.80 -6.62
N ILE A 90 -10.25 9.52 -6.33
CA ILE A 90 -9.41 10.21 -7.31
C ILE A 90 -8.07 9.49 -7.41
N ALA A 91 -7.72 9.06 -8.62
CA ALA A 91 -6.41 8.47 -8.92
C ALA A 91 -5.33 9.55 -9.02
N PRO A 92 -4.08 9.26 -8.63
CA PRO A 92 -2.95 10.14 -8.90
C PRO A 92 -2.52 10.04 -10.37
N ASP A 93 -1.87 11.08 -10.88
CA ASP A 93 -1.29 11.08 -12.22
C ASP A 93 0.04 10.30 -12.22
N TRP A 94 -0.05 8.98 -12.34
CA TRP A 94 1.11 8.10 -12.36
C TRP A 94 2.05 8.35 -13.55
N ALA A 95 1.53 8.79 -14.69
CA ALA A 95 2.36 9.07 -15.86
C ALA A 95 3.28 10.28 -15.60
N LEU A 96 2.76 11.29 -14.89
CA LEU A 96 3.54 12.43 -14.44
C LEU A 96 4.49 12.08 -13.28
N LEU A 97 4.00 11.32 -12.29
CA LEU A 97 4.71 11.10 -11.03
C LEU A 97 5.80 10.02 -11.12
N ARG A 98 5.58 8.93 -11.88
CA ARG A 98 6.52 7.80 -11.93
C ARG A 98 7.95 8.21 -12.33
N PRO A 99 8.18 9.05 -13.36
CA PRO A 99 9.53 9.49 -13.71
C PRO A 99 10.22 10.30 -12.59
N ILE A 100 9.45 11.08 -11.82
CA ILE A 100 9.97 11.87 -10.70
C ILE A 100 10.40 10.94 -9.55
N ILE A 101 9.57 9.95 -9.23
CA ILE A 101 9.83 8.95 -8.20
C ILE A 101 11.09 8.13 -8.56
N GLU A 102 11.18 7.62 -9.79
CA GLU A 102 12.32 6.82 -10.24
C GLU A 102 13.62 7.62 -10.19
N LYS A 103 13.61 8.87 -10.67
CA LYS A 103 14.78 9.75 -10.61
C LYS A 103 15.23 10.00 -9.17
N SER A 104 14.29 10.22 -8.25
CA SER A 104 14.62 10.44 -6.83
C SER A 104 15.21 9.18 -6.19
N SER A 105 14.63 8.02 -6.46
CA SER A 105 15.11 6.73 -5.93
C SER A 105 16.50 6.38 -6.46
N GLU A 106 16.78 6.62 -7.75
CA GLU A 106 18.12 6.41 -8.32
C GLU A 106 19.17 7.32 -7.70
N ALA A 107 18.86 8.60 -7.53
CA ALA A 107 19.77 9.53 -6.87
C ALA A 107 20.10 9.09 -5.44
N HIS A 108 19.12 8.57 -4.70
CA HIS A 108 19.33 8.05 -3.35
C HIS A 108 20.25 6.83 -3.33
N LEU A 109 20.03 5.86 -4.23
CA LEU A 109 20.89 4.68 -4.34
C LEU A 109 22.35 5.05 -4.59
N ILE A 110 22.60 6.06 -5.44
CA ILE A 110 23.95 6.55 -5.74
C ILE A 110 24.56 7.21 -4.50
N CYS A 111 23.81 8.05 -3.77
CA CYS A 111 24.29 8.71 -2.56
C CYS A 111 24.67 7.73 -1.44
N GLU A 112 23.92 6.64 -1.30
CA GLU A 112 24.11 5.64 -0.25
C GLU A 112 24.98 4.46 -0.69
N ASN A 113 25.55 4.47 -1.90
CA ASN A 113 26.30 3.34 -2.50
C ASN A 113 25.51 2.02 -2.48
N GLN A 114 24.23 2.08 -2.84
CA GLN A 114 23.32 0.94 -2.93
C GLN A 114 23.05 0.54 -4.38
N GLU A 115 22.73 -0.73 -4.61
CA GLU A 115 22.35 -1.26 -5.92
C GLU A 115 20.83 -1.50 -5.99
N ARG A 116 20.24 -1.35 -7.19
CA ARG A 116 18.84 -1.75 -7.43
C ARG A 116 18.69 -3.26 -7.26
N ARG A 117 17.62 -3.68 -6.59
CA ARG A 117 17.21 -5.10 -6.50
C ARG A 117 16.72 -5.60 -7.87
N ASP A 118 16.99 -6.87 -8.18
CA ASP A 118 16.47 -7.54 -9.37
C ASP A 118 14.99 -7.87 -9.19
N ALA A 119 14.19 -7.66 -10.24
CA ALA A 119 12.75 -7.94 -10.32
C ALA A 119 12.39 -9.42 -10.13
N ARG A 120 13.40 -10.31 -10.21
CA ARG A 120 13.25 -11.78 -10.19
C ARG A 120 13.38 -12.42 -8.80
N GLN A 121 13.66 -11.64 -7.76
CA GLN A 121 13.76 -12.11 -6.37
C GLN A 121 12.51 -11.74 -5.57
#